data_AF-A0A397B4C3-F1
#
_entry.id   AF-A0A397B4C3-F1
#
_cell.length_a   1.000
_cell.length_b   1.000
_cell.length_c   1.000
_cell.angle_alpha   90.00
_cell.angle_beta   90.00
_cell.angle_gamma   90.00
#
_symmetry.space_group_name_H-M   'P 1'
#
loop_
_entity.id
_entity.type
_entity.pdbx_description
1 polymer ?
#
loop_
_entity_poly.entity_id
_entity_poly.type
_entity_poly.pdbx_seq_one_letter_code
_entity_poly.pdbx_strand_id
1 'polypeptide(L)' 'MVSGTIKAMLTGHFIESKGEIRFQDIGASILEKVIQYMYYKKRYSNSNARIPDFVIEPEIALELLMAANYLDC' A
#
# COMPACT_ATOMS: atom_id res chain seq x y z
N MET A 1 -5.91 -6.31 -6.87
CA MET A 1 -4.70 -5.72 -6.28
C MET A 1 -5.09 -4.37 -5.69
N VAL A 2 -4.51 -4.00 -4.55
CA VAL A 2 -4.92 -2.81 -3.78
C VAL A 2 -4.30 -1.51 -4.31
N SER A 3 -3.07 -1.57 -4.83
CA SER A 3 -2.35 -0.44 -5.43
C SER A 3 -2.34 -0.55 -6.96
N GLY A 4 -2.71 0.54 -7.63
CA GLY A 4 -2.62 0.68 -9.08
C GLY A 4 -1.17 0.70 -9.58
N THR A 5 -0.30 1.45 -8.89
CA THR A 5 1.12 1.59 -9.23
C THR A 5 1.88 0.27 -9.13
N ILE A 6 1.72 -0.49 -8.04
CA ILE A 6 2.35 -1.81 -7.88
C ILE A 6 1.84 -2.79 -8.92
N LYS A 7 0.53 -2.75 -9.23
CA LYS A 7 -0.03 -3.57 -10.31
C LYS A 7 0.66 -3.26 -11.63
N ALA A 8 0.80 -1.98 -11.99
CA ALA A 8 1.46 -1.58 -13.23
C ALA A 8 2.93 -2.03 -13.28
N MET A 9 3.69 -1.87 -12.19
CA MET A 9 5.09 -2.31 -12.09
C MET A 9 5.24 -3.83 -12.28
N LEU A 10 4.38 -4.63 -11.63
CA LEU A 10 4.43 -6.10 -11.72
C LEU A 10 3.93 -6.64 -13.07
N THR A 11 2.96 -5.97 -13.71
CA THR A 11 2.39 -6.42 -15.00
C THR A 11 3.11 -5.84 -16.22
N GLY A 12 4.01 -4.88 -16.02
CA GLY A 12 4.77 -4.24 -17.09
C GLY A 12 5.88 -5.13 -17.66
N HIS A 13 6.53 -4.67 -18.73
CA HIS A 13 7.68 -5.35 -19.36
C HIS A 13 9.04 -4.94 -18.78
N PHE A 14 9.07 -4.35 -17.59
CA PHE A 14 10.29 -3.86 -16.92
C PHE A 14 10.90 -4.90 -15.99
N ILE A 15 12.10 -4.64 -15.46
CA ILE A 15 12.84 -5.56 -14.58
C ILE A 15 12.04 -5.98 -13.33
N GLU A 16 11.13 -5.13 -12.86
CA GLU A 16 10.23 -5.41 -11.71
C GLU A 16 9.22 -6.53 -11.99
N SER A 17 9.01 -6.92 -13.27
CA SER A 17 8.27 -8.13 -13.65
C SER A 17 8.91 -9.42 -13.13
N LYS A 18 10.15 -9.34 -12.61
CA LYS A 18 10.82 -10.43 -11.88
C LYS A 18 10.27 -10.66 -10.46
N GLY A 19 9.30 -9.85 -10.00
CA GLY A 19 8.62 -10.05 -8.72
C GLY A 19 9.19 -9.27 -7.54
N GLU A 20 10.17 -8.39 -7.76
CA GLU A 20 10.73 -7.49 -6.74
C GLU A 20 10.56 -6.04 -7.19
N ILE A 21 10.03 -5.20 -6.29
CA ILE A 21 9.91 -3.74 -6.48
C ILE A 21 10.69 -3.06 -5.37
N ARG A 22 11.47 -2.04 -5.73
CA ARG A 22 12.27 -1.24 -4.78
C ARG A 22 11.74 0.18 -4.71
N PHE A 23 11.28 0.59 -3.54
CA PHE A 23 10.90 1.97 -3.26
C PHE A 23 12.07 2.70 -2.60
N GLN A 24 12.66 3.66 -3.30
CA GLN A 24 13.80 4.44 -2.78
C GLN A 24 13.33 5.62 -1.92
N ASP A 25 12.14 6.16 -2.21
CA ASP A 25 11.63 7.38 -1.60
C ASP A 25 10.60 7.13 -0.48
N ILE A 26 10.28 5.86 -0.19
CA ILE A 26 9.32 5.49 0.86
C ILE A 26 10.09 4.89 2.05
N GLY A 27 9.99 5.53 3.21
CA GLY A 27 10.58 5.02 4.45
C GLY A 27 10.01 3.65 4.85
N ALA A 28 10.84 2.81 5.49
CA ALA A 28 10.46 1.44 5.88
C ALA A 28 9.19 1.41 6.75
N SER A 29 9.09 2.31 7.74
CA SER A 29 7.92 2.40 8.63
C SER A 29 6.63 2.76 7.88
N ILE A 30 6.72 3.60 6.84
CA ILE A 30 5.57 3.96 6.01
C ILE A 30 5.18 2.79 5.12
N LEU A 31 6.16 2.14 4.49
CA LEU A 31 5.91 0.99 3.64
C LEU A 31 5.25 -0.15 4.44
N GLU A 32 5.67 -0.37 5.69
CA GLU A 32 5.02 -1.32 6.58
C GLU A 32 3.54 -0.98 6.79
N LYS A 33 3.22 0.28 7.10
CA LYS A 33 1.84 0.73 7.29
C LYS A 33 0.99 0.60 6.03
N VAL A 34 1.58 0.86 4.85
CA VAL A 34 0.95 0.63 3.55
C VAL A 34 0.62 -0.86 3.35
N ILE A 35 1.54 -1.77 3.68
CA ILE A 35 1.32 -3.22 3.56
C ILE A 35 0.19 -3.66 4.50
N GLN A 36 0.18 -3.15 5.74
CA GLN A 36 -0.91 -3.39 6.69
C GLN A 36 -2.26 -2.93 6.13
N TYR A 37 -2.31 -1.74 5.51
CA TYR A 37 -3.51 -1.24 4.84
C TYR A 37 -3.93 -2.13 3.66
N MET A 38 -2.99 -2.63 2.84
CA MET A 38 -3.32 -3.54 1.75
C MET A 38 -3.98 -4.83 2.24
N TYR A 39 -3.48 -5.38 3.34
CA TYR A 39 -4.09 -6.56 3.97
C TYR A 39 -5.47 -6.25 4.54
N TYR A 40 -5.58 -5.14 5.27
CA TYR A 40 -6.83 -4.63 5.83
C TYR A 40 -7.89 -4.45 4.74
N LYS A 41 -7.59 -3.71 3.68
CA LYS A 41 -8.49 -3.47 2.55
C LYS A 41 -8.93 -4.80 1.92
N LYS A 42 -7.98 -5.69 1.59
CA LYS A 42 -8.32 -7.01 1.02
C LYS A 42 -9.21 -7.85 1.94
N ARG A 43 -8.98 -7.80 3.26
CA ARG A 43 -9.71 -8.59 4.26
C ARG A 43 -11.14 -8.10 4.48
N TYR A 44 -11.39 -6.80 4.33
CA TYR A 44 -12.68 -6.19 4.66
C TYR A 44 -13.49 -5.68 3.44
N SER A 45 -12.91 -5.55 2.24
CA SER A 45 -13.62 -5.03 1.05
C SER A 45 -14.92 -5.76 0.70
N ASN A 46 -15.02 -7.07 0.96
CA ASN A 46 -16.22 -7.88 0.69
C ASN A 46 -16.72 -8.59 1.96
N SER A 47 -16.40 -8.07 3.14
CA SER A 47 -16.78 -8.70 4.41
C SER A 47 -18.08 -8.11 4.95
N ASN A 48 -19.01 -8.98 5.32
CA ASN A 48 -20.21 -8.59 6.08
C ASN A 48 -19.93 -8.47 7.61
N ALA A 49 -18.68 -8.67 8.02
CA ALA A 49 -18.27 -8.51 9.41
C ALA A 49 -18.09 -7.03 9.77
N ARG A 50 -18.15 -6.72 11.06
CA ARG A 50 -17.80 -5.39 11.56
C ARG A 50 -16.37 -5.04 11.14
N ILE A 51 -16.23 -3.93 10.45
CA ILE A 51 -14.93 -3.41 10.00
C ILE A 51 -14.26 -2.70 11.20
N PRO A 52 -13.06 -3.11 11.63
CA PRO A 52 -12.33 -2.43 12.70
C PRO A 52 -11.68 -1.15 12.20
N ASP A 53 -11.37 -0.21 13.11
CA ASP A 53 -10.69 1.02 12.73
C ASP A 53 -9.24 0.76 12.32
N PHE A 54 -8.81 1.40 11.23
CA PHE A 54 -7.40 1.41 10.82
C PHE A 54 -6.74 2.66 11.41
N VAL A 55 -6.06 2.48 12.54
CA VAL A 55 -5.42 3.58 13.28
C VAL A 55 -4.17 4.06 12.52
N ILE A 56 -4.11 5.36 12.26
CA ILE A 56 -2.96 6.05 11.68
C ILE A 56 -2.45 7.06 12.71
N GLU A 57 -1.19 6.94 13.08
CA GLU A 57 -0.52 7.83 14.01
C GLU A 57 -0.34 9.22 13.36
N PRO A 58 -0.65 10.33 14.06
CA PRO A 58 -0.54 11.67 13.49
C PRO A 58 0.86 11.99 12.93
N GLU A 59 1.90 11.44 13.54
CA GLU A 59 3.30 11.65 13.19
C GLU A 59 3.65 11.12 11.79
N ILE A 60 2.96 10.09 11.32
CA ILE A 60 3.22 9.46 10.01
C ILE A 60 2.17 9.84 8.95
N ALA A 61 1.10 10.53 9.35
CA ALA A 61 -0.08 10.73 8.50
C ALA A 61 0.24 11.43 7.17
N LEU A 62 1.12 12.45 7.19
CA LEU A 62 1.50 13.19 6.00
C LEU A 62 2.33 12.33 5.03
N GLU A 63 3.32 11.61 5.54
CA GLU A 63 4.19 10.76 4.72
C GLU A 63 3.41 9.57 4.14
N LEU A 64 2.51 8.99 4.95
CA LEU A 64 1.61 7.94 4.51
C LEU A 64 0.64 8.43 3.42
N LEU A 65 0.14 9.67 3.52
CA LEU A 65 -0.71 10.26 2.48
C LEU A 65 0.05 10.41 1.15
N MET A 66 1.31 10.88 1.19
CA MET A 66 2.15 10.98 -0.01
C MET A 66 2.39 9.60 -0.64
N ALA A 67 2.69 8.60 0.19
CA ALA A 67 2.87 7.22 -0.27
C ALA A 67 1.58 6.64 -0.86
N ALA A 68 0.42 6.88 -0.24
CA ALA A 68 -0.87 6.43 -0.74
C ALA A 68 -1.21 7.05 -2.11
N ASN A 69 -0.94 8.35 -2.27
CA ASN A 69 -1.11 9.04 -3.54
C ASN A 69 -0.17 8.48 -4.63
N TYR A 70 1.10 8.24 -4.29
CA TYR A 70 2.06 7.63 -5.21
C TYR A 70 1.67 6.20 -5.61
N LEU A 71 1.16 5.42 -4.67
CA LEU A 71 0.79 4.02 -4.88
C LEU A 71 -0.62 3.83 -5.44
N ASP A 72 -1.43 4.88 -5.56
CA ASP A 72 -2.81 4.83 -6.05
C ASP A 72 -3.64 3.78 -5.27
N CYS A 73 -3.76 3.94 -3.94
CA CYS A 73 -4.42 2.96 -3.05
C CYS A 73 -5.21 3.52 -1.86
#